data_AF-A0A7S3XBX1-F1
#
_entry.id   AF-A0A7S3XBX1-F1
#
_cell.length_a   1.000
_cell.length_b   1.000
_cell.length_c   1.000
_cell.angle_alpha   90.00
_cell.angle_beta   90.00
_cell.angle_gamma   90.00
#
_symmetry.space_group_name_H-M   'P 1'
#
loop_
_entity.id
_entity.type
_entity.pdbx_description
1 polymer ?
#
loop_
_entity_poly.entity_id
_entity_poly.type
_entity_poly.pdbx_seq_one_letter_code
_entity_poly.pdbx_strand_id
1 'polypeptide(L)'
;GPEAAGNSKKSQSGYVRSARKPTEEKVRRSAGATLSQPYKTDWSLAKDEHWVYPDKMFTSYTFLLQPQFEEYAGSIDEGKKKLMAEPTKYQGLKYQSNMADWPAESQKYHLLLRNGSGFEPKKVTSGQFTYVEAVYQRLPHHESEHVDMENKDPHTDSMMYQGKPLGDPRHPGRGHGCVDVPHLKVIGDIHPNDISQGTVGDCWLLSAISAMSEFDGAIKALFRKTDAIHEMPKEHLNRYVVTLYNLSTSQNAWQTVDIEIDERLCSTSDGSRLLGCQPSEDAELWACYLEKAIAIHCGGWDELDGGHCTHAWRILTGCKEQYTFMNNGGGFECLGTKNPNTDKWEPLENSPQKGFQGLWP
;
A
#
# COMPACT_ATOMS: atom_id res chain seq x y z
N GLY A 1 -59.02 41.65 -32.00
CA GLY A 1 -58.66 40.29 -31.55
C GLY A 1 -57.16 40.15 -31.72
N PRO A 2 -56.41 39.74 -30.69
CA PRO A 2 -55.01 40.11 -30.52
C PRO A 2 -54.03 39.25 -31.33
N GLU A 3 -52.88 39.85 -31.60
CA GLU A 3 -51.67 39.31 -32.21
C GLU A 3 -51.02 38.22 -31.32
N ALA A 4 -50.56 37.13 -31.96
CA ALA A 4 -49.75 36.12 -31.33
C ALA A 4 -48.28 36.57 -31.30
N ALA A 5 -47.80 36.98 -30.12
CA ALA A 5 -46.40 37.27 -29.87
C ALA A 5 -45.58 35.96 -29.83
N GLY A 6 -44.72 35.77 -30.84
CA GLY A 6 -43.69 34.74 -30.82
C GLY A 6 -42.58 35.12 -29.83
N ASN A 7 -42.44 34.37 -28.74
CA ASN A 7 -41.37 34.59 -27.76
C ASN A 7 -40.26 33.54 -27.96
N SER A 8 -39.20 33.92 -28.68
CA SER A 8 -37.99 33.10 -28.78
C SER A 8 -37.16 33.24 -27.49
N LYS A 9 -37.11 32.19 -26.68
CA LYS A 9 -36.13 32.10 -25.59
C LYS A 9 -34.77 31.75 -26.19
N LYS A 10 -33.92 32.78 -26.37
CA LYS A 10 -32.48 32.60 -26.62
C LYS A 10 -31.85 31.88 -25.43
N SER A 11 -31.11 30.81 -25.70
CA SER A 11 -30.31 30.07 -24.73
C SER A 11 -29.19 30.94 -24.18
N GLN A 12 -29.16 31.12 -22.86
CA GLN A 12 -27.99 31.62 -22.15
C GLN A 12 -27.09 30.42 -21.81
N SER A 13 -26.25 29.99 -22.75
CA SER A 13 -25.22 28.96 -22.53
C SER A 13 -23.80 29.55 -22.34
N GLY A 14 -23.69 30.86 -22.09
CA GLY A 14 -22.42 31.59 -22.19
C GLY A 14 -21.52 31.65 -20.94
N TYR A 15 -21.97 31.23 -19.75
CA TYR A 15 -21.30 31.66 -18.50
C TYR A 15 -20.37 30.64 -17.81
N VAL A 16 -20.25 29.39 -18.27
CA VAL A 16 -19.46 28.37 -17.53
C VAL A 16 -18.04 28.18 -18.07
N ARG A 17 -17.71 28.70 -19.26
CA ARG A 17 -16.36 28.54 -19.86
C ARG A 17 -15.32 29.55 -19.39
N SER A 18 -15.70 30.63 -18.71
CA SER A 18 -14.80 31.73 -18.34
C SER A 18 -14.04 31.54 -17.02
N ALA A 19 -14.33 30.47 -16.26
CA ALA A 19 -13.70 30.21 -14.95
C ALA A 19 -12.68 29.07 -14.97
N ARG A 20 -12.18 28.66 -16.15
CA ARG A 20 -11.14 27.63 -16.22
C ARG A 20 -9.79 28.27 -15.89
N LYS A 21 -9.15 27.84 -14.81
CA LYS A 21 -7.78 28.26 -14.46
C LYS A 21 -6.87 28.23 -15.70
N PRO A 22 -6.05 29.26 -15.94
CA PRO A 22 -5.00 29.25 -16.95
C PRO A 22 -4.17 27.96 -16.87
N THR A 23 -3.63 27.51 -18.01
CA THR A 23 -2.89 26.25 -18.05
C THR A 23 -1.67 26.26 -17.12
N GLU A 24 -1.08 27.43 -16.85
CA GLU A 24 0.00 27.56 -15.86
C GLU A 24 -0.46 27.40 -14.40
N GLU A 25 -1.74 27.62 -14.10
CA GLU A 25 -2.33 27.48 -12.76
C GLU A 25 -2.98 26.10 -12.52
N LYS A 26 -3.00 25.24 -13.55
CA LYS A 26 -3.46 23.85 -13.41
C LYS A 26 -2.35 23.04 -12.77
N VAL A 27 -2.73 22.18 -11.84
CA VAL A 27 -1.80 21.23 -11.24
C VAL A 27 -1.24 20.35 -12.35
N ARG A 28 0.09 20.30 -12.44
CA ARG A 28 0.80 19.60 -13.51
C ARG A 28 0.69 18.09 -13.28
N ARG A 29 0.63 17.35 -14.39
CA ARG A 29 0.72 15.89 -14.35
C ARG A 29 2.15 15.49 -14.05
N SER A 30 2.32 14.53 -13.13
CA SER A 30 3.63 14.06 -12.73
C SER A 30 4.39 13.42 -13.88
N ALA A 31 5.69 13.71 -13.97
CA ALA A 31 6.58 13.17 -15.01
C ALA A 31 6.76 11.65 -14.91
N GLY A 32 6.42 11.06 -13.76
CA GLY A 32 6.52 9.62 -13.50
C GLY A 32 5.52 8.77 -14.28
N ALA A 33 4.47 9.35 -14.88
CA ALA A 33 3.28 8.70 -15.47
C ALA A 33 3.51 7.59 -16.53
N THR A 34 4.76 7.25 -16.87
CA THR A 34 5.12 6.38 -18.00
C THR A 34 6.19 5.35 -17.62
N LEU A 35 5.84 4.36 -16.78
CA LEU A 35 6.69 3.19 -16.59
C LEU A 35 6.52 2.21 -17.76
N SER A 36 7.61 1.91 -18.47
CA SER A 36 7.62 1.09 -19.70
C SER A 36 8.09 -0.36 -19.50
N GLN A 37 8.59 -0.72 -18.31
CA GLN A 37 9.04 -2.07 -17.96
C GLN A 37 8.74 -2.38 -16.48
N PRO A 38 8.47 -3.65 -16.13
CA PRO A 38 8.27 -4.07 -14.74
C PRO A 38 9.55 -3.82 -13.92
N TYR A 39 9.39 -3.35 -12.69
CA TYR A 39 10.52 -2.94 -11.87
C TYR A 39 11.32 -4.15 -11.39
N LYS A 40 12.64 -4.12 -11.59
CA LYS A 40 13.56 -5.15 -11.08
C LYS A 40 14.29 -4.61 -9.86
N THR A 41 14.26 -5.38 -8.77
CA THR A 41 14.96 -5.02 -7.53
C THR A 41 16.43 -4.68 -7.81
N ASP A 42 16.82 -3.44 -7.52
CA ASP A 42 18.22 -3.02 -7.59
C ASP A 42 18.99 -3.51 -6.36
N TRP A 43 19.80 -4.53 -6.58
CA TRP A 43 20.69 -5.11 -5.56
C TRP A 43 22.07 -4.45 -5.53
N SER A 44 22.38 -3.49 -6.42
CA SER A 44 23.67 -2.79 -6.43
C SER A 44 23.90 -1.94 -5.17
N LEU A 45 22.82 -1.58 -4.49
CA LEU A 45 22.82 -0.84 -3.23
C LEU A 45 22.90 -1.74 -1.98
N ALA A 46 22.92 -3.07 -2.16
CA ALA A 46 23.00 -4.03 -1.07
C ALA A 46 24.35 -3.95 -0.37
N LYS A 47 24.35 -4.10 0.95
CA LYS A 47 25.58 -4.24 1.75
C LYS A 47 25.65 -5.61 2.40
N ASP A 48 26.86 -6.14 2.52
CA ASP A 48 27.10 -7.49 3.01
C ASP A 48 26.61 -7.69 4.46
N GLU A 49 26.77 -6.68 5.31
CA GLU A 49 26.36 -6.72 6.73
C GLU A 49 24.84 -6.82 6.95
N HIS A 50 24.04 -6.57 5.92
CA HIS A 50 22.57 -6.60 6.01
C HIS A 50 21.98 -7.97 5.61
N TRP A 51 22.79 -8.91 5.14
CA TRP A 51 22.32 -10.24 4.80
C TRP A 51 22.29 -11.17 6.02
N VAL A 52 21.18 -11.88 6.18
CA VAL A 52 21.03 -12.93 7.18
C VAL A 52 20.53 -14.21 6.53
N TYR A 53 20.88 -15.35 7.14
CA TYR A 53 20.71 -16.67 6.53
C TYR A 53 19.97 -17.64 7.46
N PRO A 54 18.69 -17.38 7.79
CA PRO A 54 17.92 -18.26 8.67
C PRO A 54 17.63 -19.61 8.01
N ASP A 55 17.72 -20.67 8.81
CA ASP A 55 17.36 -22.03 8.42
C ASP A 55 15.86 -22.28 8.69
N LYS A 56 15.18 -22.86 7.71
CA LYS A 56 13.77 -23.28 7.78
C LYS A 56 13.64 -24.74 7.35
N MET A 57 13.26 -25.62 8.28
CA MET A 57 12.87 -26.99 7.93
C MET A 57 11.44 -27.00 7.37
N PHE A 58 11.21 -27.77 6.30
CA PHE A 58 9.92 -27.83 5.61
C PHE A 58 9.69 -29.20 4.94
N THR A 59 8.41 -29.48 4.69
CA THR A 59 7.97 -30.66 3.91
C THR A 59 7.13 -30.24 2.69
N SER A 60 6.55 -29.03 2.72
CA SER A 60 5.78 -28.46 1.62
C SER A 60 6.14 -26.98 1.42
N TYR A 61 5.85 -26.44 0.25
CA TYR A 61 6.14 -25.06 -0.14
C TYR A 61 5.08 -24.55 -1.12
N THR A 62 5.00 -23.23 -1.28
CA THR A 62 4.19 -22.53 -2.28
C THR A 62 5.11 -21.72 -3.21
N PHE A 63 4.60 -21.37 -4.40
CA PHE A 63 5.27 -20.47 -5.34
C PHE A 63 4.27 -19.79 -6.27
N LEU A 64 4.65 -18.64 -6.82
CA LEU A 64 3.90 -17.90 -7.83
C LEU A 64 4.33 -18.28 -9.25
N LEU A 65 5.65 -18.42 -9.46
CA LEU A 65 6.26 -18.87 -10.71
C LEU A 65 7.16 -20.07 -10.43
N GLN A 66 7.34 -20.94 -11.42
CA GLN A 66 8.15 -22.15 -11.27
C GLN A 66 9.57 -21.82 -10.75
N PRO A 67 9.95 -22.31 -9.56
CA PRO A 67 11.27 -22.05 -8.98
C PRO A 67 12.37 -22.66 -9.84
N GLN A 68 13.47 -21.95 -10.01
CA GLN A 68 14.63 -22.42 -10.77
C GLN A 68 15.78 -22.74 -9.83
N PHE A 69 16.18 -24.02 -9.80
CA PHE A 69 17.25 -24.51 -8.95
C PHE A 69 18.46 -24.91 -9.77
N GLU A 70 19.65 -24.61 -9.25
CA GLU A 70 20.91 -25.17 -9.70
C GLU A 70 21.36 -26.27 -8.71
N GLU A 71 21.53 -27.49 -9.21
CA GLU A 71 22.00 -28.63 -8.41
C GLU A 71 23.52 -28.68 -8.36
N TYR A 72 24.06 -28.97 -7.17
CA TYR A 72 25.48 -29.15 -6.94
C TYR A 72 25.74 -30.41 -6.09
N ALA A 73 26.84 -31.09 -6.40
CA ALA A 73 27.44 -32.10 -5.54
C ALA A 73 28.54 -31.45 -4.69
N GLY A 74 28.62 -31.81 -3.40
CA GLY A 74 29.54 -31.22 -2.44
C GLY A 74 28.87 -30.98 -1.10
N SER A 75 29.67 -30.55 -0.12
CA SER A 75 29.18 -30.32 1.23
C SER A 75 28.15 -29.19 1.29
N ILE A 76 27.18 -29.30 2.20
CA ILE A 76 26.19 -28.28 2.50
C ILE A 76 26.89 -26.99 2.97
N ASP A 77 28.02 -27.08 3.67
CA ASP A 77 28.83 -25.93 4.05
C ASP A 77 29.39 -25.16 2.84
N GLU A 78 29.81 -25.86 1.79
CA GLU A 78 30.18 -25.21 0.52
C GLU A 78 28.97 -24.54 -0.14
N GLY A 79 27.79 -25.18 -0.06
CA GLY A 79 26.54 -24.58 -0.51
C GLY A 79 26.17 -23.30 0.23
N LYS A 80 26.31 -23.30 1.57
CA LYS A 80 26.10 -22.11 2.42
C LYS A 80 27.09 -21.00 2.05
N LYS A 81 28.37 -21.32 1.88
CA LYS A 81 29.39 -20.35 1.43
C LYS A 81 29.08 -19.76 0.06
N LYS A 82 28.59 -20.56 -0.89
CA LYS A 82 28.16 -20.08 -2.22
C LYS A 82 26.97 -19.13 -2.12
N LEU A 83 25.97 -19.48 -1.32
CA LEU A 83 24.82 -18.60 -1.07
C LEU A 83 25.27 -17.26 -0.47
N MET A 84 26.19 -17.28 0.49
CA MET A 84 26.74 -16.08 1.12
C MET A 84 27.61 -15.24 0.19
N ALA A 85 28.29 -15.87 -0.78
CA ALA A 85 29.11 -15.18 -1.76
C ALA A 85 28.29 -14.50 -2.88
N GLU A 86 27.10 -15.03 -3.19
CA GLU A 86 26.23 -14.53 -4.28
C GLU A 86 24.74 -14.37 -3.83
N PRO A 87 24.43 -13.65 -2.74
CA PRO A 87 23.06 -13.58 -2.18
C PRO A 87 22.07 -12.78 -3.04
N THR A 88 22.58 -11.96 -3.96
CA THR A 88 21.78 -11.21 -4.95
C THR A 88 21.35 -12.10 -6.11
N LYS A 89 22.12 -13.15 -6.42
CA LYS A 89 21.83 -14.15 -7.44
C LYS A 89 20.95 -15.27 -6.90
N TYR A 90 21.25 -15.75 -5.69
CA TYR A 90 20.54 -16.87 -5.07
C TYR A 90 19.63 -16.39 -3.94
N GLN A 91 18.36 -16.78 -3.99
CA GLN A 91 17.39 -16.51 -2.92
C GLN A 91 17.62 -17.44 -1.72
N GLY A 92 18.17 -18.63 -1.94
CA GLY A 92 18.45 -19.56 -0.85
C GLY A 92 19.06 -20.89 -1.29
N LEU A 93 19.32 -21.73 -0.31
CA LEU A 93 19.91 -23.06 -0.43
C LEU A 93 18.92 -24.09 0.12
N LYS A 94 18.56 -25.10 -0.67
CA LYS A 94 17.71 -26.22 -0.26
C LYS A 94 18.53 -27.51 -0.24
N TYR A 95 18.36 -28.33 0.78
CA TYR A 95 18.94 -29.67 0.86
C TYR A 95 18.04 -30.61 1.70
N GLN A 96 18.29 -31.93 1.64
CA GLN A 96 17.60 -32.89 2.52
C GLN A 96 18.13 -32.74 3.95
N SER A 97 17.25 -32.59 4.94
CA SER A 97 17.67 -32.21 6.30
C SER A 97 18.68 -33.18 6.93
N ASN A 98 18.49 -34.49 6.73
CA ASN A 98 19.39 -35.52 7.26
C ASN A 98 20.72 -35.63 6.51
N MET A 99 20.86 -34.99 5.34
CA MET A 99 22.06 -35.03 4.53
C MET A 99 23.20 -34.19 5.13
N ALA A 100 22.88 -33.29 6.06
CA ALA A 100 23.87 -32.54 6.83
C ALA A 100 24.82 -33.45 7.63
N ASP A 101 24.34 -34.63 8.03
CA ASP A 101 25.11 -35.61 8.81
C ASP A 101 25.87 -36.61 7.95
N TRP A 102 25.72 -36.56 6.62
CA TRP A 102 26.36 -37.50 5.70
C TRP A 102 27.81 -37.12 5.41
N PRO A 103 28.66 -38.04 4.94
CA PRO A 103 29.98 -37.68 4.41
C PRO A 103 29.88 -36.65 3.28
N ALA A 104 30.75 -35.65 3.27
CA ALA A 104 30.70 -34.49 2.38
C ALA A 104 30.58 -34.86 0.88
N GLU A 105 31.25 -35.94 0.47
CA GLU A 105 31.23 -36.49 -0.88
C GLU A 105 29.87 -37.09 -1.30
N SER A 106 29.03 -37.40 -0.32
CA SER A 106 27.67 -37.94 -0.52
C SER A 106 26.59 -36.86 -0.38
N GLN A 107 26.98 -35.62 -0.08
CA GLN A 107 26.06 -34.50 0.07
C GLN A 107 25.75 -33.85 -1.29
N LYS A 108 24.54 -33.30 -1.38
CA LYS A 108 24.00 -32.54 -2.51
C LYS A 108 23.14 -31.39 -2.01
N TYR A 109 23.11 -30.31 -2.77
CA TYR A 109 22.28 -29.16 -2.46
C TYR A 109 21.81 -28.47 -3.74
N HIS A 110 20.77 -27.65 -3.57
CA HIS A 110 20.12 -26.91 -4.64
C HIS A 110 20.10 -25.42 -4.29
N LEU A 111 20.75 -24.59 -5.11
CA LEU A 111 20.66 -23.14 -4.96
C LEU A 111 19.47 -22.61 -5.77
N LEU A 112 18.58 -21.88 -5.11
CA LEU A 112 17.41 -21.25 -5.73
C LEU A 112 17.79 -19.91 -6.33
N LEU A 113 17.52 -19.70 -7.61
CA LEU A 113 17.73 -18.41 -8.28
C LEU A 113 16.72 -17.35 -7.79
N ARG A 114 17.20 -16.12 -7.57
CA ARG A 114 16.38 -14.96 -7.24
C ARG A 114 15.71 -14.41 -8.50
N ASN A 115 14.62 -15.07 -8.91
CA ASN A 115 13.89 -14.77 -10.15
C ASN A 115 12.42 -14.37 -9.92
N GLY A 116 12.05 -14.02 -8.69
CA GLY A 116 10.67 -13.69 -8.35
C GLY A 116 9.71 -14.89 -8.32
N SER A 117 10.22 -16.11 -8.12
CA SER A 117 9.39 -17.31 -8.04
C SER A 117 8.32 -17.27 -6.94
N GLY A 118 8.50 -16.45 -5.91
CA GLY A 118 7.64 -16.45 -4.73
C GLY A 118 7.74 -17.76 -3.94
N PHE A 119 8.87 -18.47 -4.05
CA PHE A 119 9.10 -19.72 -3.32
C PHE A 119 9.07 -19.49 -1.81
N GLU A 120 8.12 -20.13 -1.13
CA GLU A 120 7.88 -19.97 0.30
C GLU A 120 7.72 -21.34 0.97
N PRO A 121 8.73 -21.82 1.71
CA PRO A 121 8.64 -23.05 2.50
C PRO A 121 7.70 -22.91 3.69
N LYS A 122 6.84 -23.92 3.91
CA LYS A 122 6.03 -24.00 5.14
C LYS A 122 6.87 -24.58 6.27
N LYS A 123 7.30 -23.72 7.19
CA LYS A 123 8.15 -24.07 8.34
C LYS A 123 7.47 -25.14 9.21
N VAL A 124 8.22 -26.19 9.55
CA VAL A 124 7.84 -27.24 10.50
C VAL A 124 9.02 -27.55 11.43
N THR A 125 8.75 -28.14 12.59
CA THR A 125 9.80 -28.48 13.58
C THR A 125 10.74 -29.58 13.08
N SER A 126 10.23 -30.54 12.30
CA SER A 126 11.01 -31.62 11.70
C SER A 126 10.54 -31.82 10.26
N GLY A 127 11.34 -31.34 9.32
CA GLY A 127 11.03 -31.31 7.89
C GLY A 127 11.97 -32.21 7.10
N GLN A 128 11.48 -32.76 5.99
CA GLN A 128 12.29 -33.57 5.07
C GLN A 128 13.42 -32.74 4.43
N PHE A 129 13.18 -31.45 4.22
CA PHE A 129 14.13 -30.53 3.62
C PHE A 129 14.44 -29.38 4.56
N THR A 130 15.65 -28.83 4.44
CA THR A 130 16.06 -27.58 5.05
C THR A 130 16.30 -26.54 3.96
N TYR A 131 15.83 -25.32 4.20
CA TYR A 131 16.03 -24.17 3.35
C TYR A 131 16.76 -23.08 4.14
N VAL A 132 17.93 -22.68 3.66
CA VAL A 132 18.67 -21.51 4.15
C VAL A 132 18.29 -20.35 3.25
N GLU A 133 17.62 -19.34 3.78
CA GLU A 133 17.14 -18.21 2.99
C GLU A 133 18.10 -17.04 3.06
N ALA A 134 18.49 -16.44 1.92
CA ALA A 134 19.20 -15.17 1.92
C ALA A 134 18.19 -14.02 2.06
N VAL A 135 18.01 -13.53 3.28
CA VAL A 135 17.12 -12.43 3.64
C VAL A 135 17.93 -11.15 3.79
N TYR A 136 17.48 -10.06 3.17
CA TYR A 136 18.13 -8.76 3.25
C TYR A 136 17.40 -7.86 4.26
N GLN A 137 18.07 -7.54 5.35
CA GLN A 137 17.56 -6.69 6.42
C GLN A 137 18.17 -5.30 6.29
N ARG A 138 17.50 -4.42 5.54
CA ARG A 138 17.93 -3.03 5.37
C ARG A 138 17.97 -2.28 6.70
N LEU A 139 17.09 -2.65 7.61
CA LEU A 139 16.98 -2.10 8.96
C LEU A 139 17.14 -3.24 9.98
N PRO A 140 17.58 -2.95 11.21
CA PRO A 140 17.71 -3.96 12.25
C PRO A 140 16.40 -4.74 12.46
N HIS A 141 16.53 -6.05 12.60
CA HIS A 141 15.40 -6.92 12.94
C HIS A 141 14.86 -6.55 14.32
N HIS A 142 13.55 -6.35 14.41
CA HIS A 142 12.85 -6.32 15.68
C HIS A 142 12.02 -7.59 15.77
N GLU A 143 12.17 -8.35 16.86
CA GLU A 143 11.20 -9.39 17.17
C GLU A 143 9.86 -8.72 17.47
N SER A 144 8.77 -9.26 16.91
CA SER A 144 7.42 -8.71 17.06
C SER A 144 6.99 -8.57 18.53
N GLU A 145 7.54 -9.39 19.42
CA GLU A 145 7.28 -9.37 20.86
C GLU A 145 8.04 -8.26 21.62
N HIS A 146 9.09 -7.69 21.02
CA HIS A 146 9.99 -6.70 21.63
C HIS A 146 9.91 -5.31 20.98
N VAL A 147 8.86 -5.06 20.20
CA VAL A 147 8.54 -3.72 19.69
C VAL A 147 8.26 -2.81 20.88
N ASP A 148 9.07 -1.76 21.02
CA ASP A 148 8.89 -0.73 22.04
C ASP A 148 7.45 -0.20 22.00
N MET A 149 6.70 -0.43 23.08
CA MET A 149 5.30 -0.02 23.21
C MET A 149 5.14 1.50 23.03
N GLU A 150 6.19 2.28 23.32
CA GLU A 150 6.16 3.73 23.14
C GLU A 150 6.10 4.17 21.68
N ASN A 151 6.48 3.30 20.74
CA ASN A 151 6.56 3.62 19.32
C ASN A 151 5.37 3.13 18.50
N LYS A 152 4.51 2.27 19.06
CA LYS A 152 3.26 1.83 18.42
C LYS A 152 2.26 2.97 18.30
N ASP A 153 1.49 3.02 17.21
CA ASP A 153 0.30 3.87 17.18
C ASP A 153 -0.82 3.26 18.06
N PRO A 154 -1.69 4.08 18.65
CA PRO A 154 -2.69 3.60 19.62
C PRO A 154 -3.89 2.89 18.96
N HIS A 155 -3.90 2.73 17.64
CA HIS A 155 -5.08 2.30 16.90
C HIS A 155 -4.93 0.88 16.36
N THR A 156 -3.79 0.58 15.73
CA THR A 156 -3.58 -0.61 14.89
C THR A 156 -3.82 -1.92 15.63
N ASP A 157 -3.31 -2.06 16.87
CA ASP A 157 -3.39 -3.31 17.64
C ASP A 157 -4.84 -3.68 18.05
N SER A 158 -5.76 -2.70 18.06
CA SER A 158 -7.17 -2.92 18.41
C SER A 158 -8.08 -3.20 17.22
N MET A 159 -7.57 -3.06 15.99
CA MET A 159 -8.37 -3.21 14.79
C MET A 159 -8.70 -4.67 14.49
N MET A 160 -9.80 -4.85 13.77
CA MET A 160 -10.24 -6.13 13.22
C MET A 160 -10.60 -5.95 11.75
N TYR A 161 -10.75 -7.08 11.06
CA TYR A 161 -11.33 -7.11 9.73
C TYR A 161 -12.20 -8.35 9.59
N GLN A 162 -13.43 -8.18 9.11
CA GLN A 162 -14.45 -9.22 8.94
C GLN A 162 -14.67 -10.04 10.22
N GLY A 163 -14.69 -9.36 11.37
CA GLY A 163 -14.87 -9.98 12.69
C GLY A 163 -13.71 -10.86 13.16
N LYS A 164 -12.54 -10.78 12.52
CA LYS A 164 -11.33 -11.50 12.91
C LYS A 164 -10.25 -10.52 13.38
N PRO A 165 -9.43 -10.92 14.38
CA PRO A 165 -8.22 -10.18 14.71
C PRO A 165 -7.28 -10.18 13.50
N LEU A 166 -6.49 -9.12 13.38
CA LEU A 166 -5.44 -9.03 12.38
C LEU A 166 -4.31 -10.01 12.71
N GLY A 167 -3.60 -10.48 11.68
CA GLY A 167 -2.42 -11.32 11.88
C GLY A 167 -1.23 -10.50 12.37
N ASP A 168 -0.12 -11.18 12.64
CA ASP A 168 1.12 -10.52 13.05
C ASP A 168 1.53 -9.46 12.02
N PRO A 169 1.80 -8.21 12.45
CA PRO A 169 2.17 -7.15 11.54
C PRO A 169 3.51 -7.44 10.87
N ARG A 170 3.66 -6.97 9.62
CA ARG A 170 4.96 -6.97 8.94
C ARG A 170 5.68 -5.65 9.14
N HIS A 171 6.99 -5.74 9.34
CA HIS A 171 7.87 -4.59 9.47
C HIS A 171 8.71 -4.40 8.19
N PRO A 172 8.45 -3.35 7.40
CA PRO A 172 9.18 -3.12 6.15
C PRO A 172 10.71 -3.01 6.35
N GLY A 173 11.47 -3.78 5.57
CA GLY A 173 12.94 -3.74 5.56
C GLY A 173 13.64 -4.42 6.73
N ARG A 174 12.90 -5.06 7.65
CA ARG A 174 13.43 -5.68 8.88
C ARG A 174 13.55 -7.20 8.80
N GLY A 175 13.41 -7.79 7.61
CA GLY A 175 13.45 -9.25 7.41
C GLY A 175 12.13 -9.94 7.73
N HIS A 176 11.00 -9.23 7.62
CA HIS A 176 9.66 -9.74 7.90
C HIS A 176 8.87 -10.09 6.62
N GLY A 177 9.58 -10.29 5.51
CA GLY A 177 8.98 -10.58 4.20
C GLY A 177 8.19 -9.40 3.65
N CYS A 178 8.61 -8.17 3.96
CA CYS A 178 7.97 -6.95 3.49
C CYS A 178 9.06 -5.94 3.15
N VAL A 179 9.22 -5.63 1.86
CA VAL A 179 10.20 -4.63 1.38
C VAL A 179 11.61 -4.85 1.93
N ASP A 180 12.01 -6.12 2.03
CA ASP A 180 13.35 -6.55 2.48
C ASP A 180 14.36 -6.40 1.34
N VAL A 181 14.56 -5.14 0.93
CA VAL A 181 15.36 -4.74 -0.24
C VAL A 181 16.18 -3.46 0.03
N PRO A 182 17.29 -3.22 -0.72
CA PRO A 182 18.20 -2.11 -0.45
C PRO A 182 17.65 -0.71 -0.69
N HIS A 183 16.74 -0.56 -1.65
CA HIS A 183 16.17 0.72 -2.09
C HIS A 183 14.80 1.00 -1.47
N LEU A 184 14.48 0.36 -0.34
CA LEU A 184 13.30 0.66 0.47
C LEU A 184 13.16 2.19 0.64
N LYS A 185 11.97 2.72 0.40
CA LYS A 185 11.69 4.14 0.62
C LYS A 185 10.26 4.34 1.12
N VAL A 186 10.06 5.41 1.88
CA VAL A 186 8.69 5.76 2.30
C VAL A 186 7.96 6.39 1.12
N ILE A 187 8.54 7.43 0.53
CA ILE A 187 7.99 8.12 -0.64
C ILE A 187 9.12 8.46 -1.64
N GLY A 188 8.96 8.07 -2.89
CA GLY A 188 9.83 8.43 -4.00
C GLY A 188 9.09 9.26 -5.03
N ASP A 189 9.06 8.74 -6.25
CA ASP A 189 8.42 9.36 -7.40
C ASP A 189 6.99 8.82 -7.53
N ILE A 190 6.08 9.44 -6.77
CA ILE A 190 4.66 9.11 -6.70
C ILE A 190 4.08 8.86 -8.10
N HIS A 191 3.53 7.66 -8.27
CA HIS A 191 2.97 7.20 -9.52
C HIS A 191 1.64 6.46 -9.32
N PRO A 192 0.66 6.60 -10.25
CA PRO A 192 -0.60 5.84 -10.21
C PRO A 192 -0.44 4.32 -10.11
N ASN A 193 0.65 3.76 -10.66
CA ASN A 193 0.96 2.33 -10.61
C ASN A 193 1.62 1.87 -9.31
N ASP A 194 1.94 2.77 -8.37
CA ASP A 194 2.44 2.35 -7.05
C ASP A 194 1.36 1.65 -6.21
N ILE A 195 0.10 1.75 -6.65
CA ILE A 195 -1.06 1.29 -5.90
C ILE A 195 -1.40 -0.12 -6.32
N SER A 196 -1.30 -1.03 -5.35
CA SER A 196 -1.67 -2.44 -5.53
C SER A 196 -2.61 -2.86 -4.41
N GLN A 197 -3.88 -3.11 -4.74
CA GLN A 197 -4.92 -3.40 -3.75
C GLN A 197 -4.61 -4.64 -2.89
N GLY A 198 -4.96 -4.52 -1.61
CA GLY A 198 -4.95 -5.60 -0.63
C GLY A 198 -6.15 -6.55 -0.72
N THR A 199 -6.62 -7.00 0.44
CA THR A 199 -7.82 -7.82 0.61
C THR A 199 -9.05 -7.02 1.02
N VAL A 200 -8.88 -5.72 1.30
CA VAL A 200 -9.95 -4.81 1.73
C VAL A 200 -10.80 -4.39 0.52
N GLY A 201 -12.12 -4.26 0.73
CA GLY A 201 -13.10 -3.85 -0.29
C GLY A 201 -13.09 -2.36 -0.64
N ASP A 202 -11.91 -1.73 -0.67
CA ASP A 202 -11.71 -0.29 -0.75
C ASP A 202 -11.17 0.19 -2.11
N CYS A 203 -11.48 -0.53 -3.18
CA CYS A 203 -11.06 -0.17 -4.54
C CYS A 203 -11.46 1.27 -4.94
N TRP A 204 -12.56 1.79 -4.40
CA TRP A 204 -13.00 3.18 -4.57
C TRP A 204 -11.99 4.19 -3.99
N LEU A 205 -11.40 3.87 -2.84
CA LEU A 205 -10.41 4.69 -2.17
C LEU A 205 -9.09 4.65 -2.92
N LEU A 206 -8.59 3.45 -3.22
CA LEU A 206 -7.33 3.27 -3.94
C LEU A 206 -7.39 3.87 -5.36
N SER A 207 -8.54 3.77 -6.04
CA SER A 207 -8.76 4.45 -7.33
C SER A 207 -8.70 5.97 -7.20
N ALA A 208 -9.27 6.53 -6.13
CA ALA A 208 -9.23 7.96 -5.87
C ALA A 208 -7.81 8.46 -5.56
N ILE A 209 -7.05 7.69 -4.76
CA ILE A 209 -5.63 7.94 -4.47
C ILE A 209 -4.80 7.86 -5.75
N SER A 210 -5.05 6.86 -6.61
CA SER A 210 -4.37 6.69 -7.90
C SER A 210 -4.59 7.89 -8.81
N ALA A 211 -5.84 8.35 -8.96
CA ALA A 211 -6.14 9.57 -9.70
C ALA A 211 -5.48 10.80 -9.08
N MET A 212 -5.39 10.89 -7.75
CA MET A 212 -4.75 12.01 -7.08
C MET A 212 -3.22 12.02 -7.25
N SER A 213 -2.61 10.85 -7.38
CA SER A 213 -1.16 10.69 -7.58
C SER A 213 -0.66 11.22 -8.94
N GLU A 214 -1.56 11.40 -9.92
CA GLU A 214 -1.22 12.09 -11.17
C GLU A 214 -0.85 13.57 -10.94
N PHE A 215 -1.23 14.16 -9.81
CA PHE A 215 -1.08 15.59 -9.56
C PHE A 215 0.13 15.88 -8.66
N ASP A 216 1.09 16.63 -9.20
CA ASP A 216 2.34 16.95 -8.52
C ASP A 216 2.12 17.53 -7.11
N GLY A 217 2.73 16.87 -6.12
CA GLY A 217 2.69 17.31 -4.72
C GLY A 217 1.39 16.99 -3.97
N ALA A 218 0.33 16.48 -4.63
CA ALA A 218 -0.95 16.22 -3.97
C ALA A 218 -0.82 15.17 -2.85
N ILE A 219 -0.14 14.05 -3.12
CA ILE A 219 0.14 13.02 -2.10
C ILE A 219 1.15 13.55 -1.07
N LYS A 220 2.22 14.24 -1.50
CA LYS A 220 3.23 14.80 -0.59
C LYS A 220 2.62 15.79 0.41
N ALA A 221 1.60 16.55 0.00
CA ALA A 221 0.88 17.48 0.87
C ALA A 221 0.14 16.77 2.02
N LEU A 222 -0.30 15.52 1.84
CA LEU A 222 -0.91 14.73 2.92
C LEU A 222 0.13 14.33 3.97
N PHE A 223 1.37 14.08 3.56
CA PHE A 223 2.49 13.71 4.45
C PHE A 223 3.29 14.93 4.95
N ARG A 224 2.79 16.16 4.79
CA ARG A 224 3.54 17.41 5.07
C ARG A 224 4.05 17.58 6.51
N LYS A 225 3.51 16.83 7.46
CA LYS A 225 3.92 16.83 8.87
C LYS A 225 4.77 15.61 9.26
N THR A 226 5.11 14.78 8.29
CA THR A 226 6.08 13.71 8.48
C THR A 226 7.47 14.28 8.21
N ASP A 227 8.30 14.32 9.24
CA ASP A 227 9.69 14.73 9.11
C ASP A 227 10.47 13.71 8.28
N ALA A 228 11.37 14.22 7.42
CA ALA A 228 12.28 13.40 6.63
C ALA A 228 11.59 12.28 5.79
N ILE A 229 10.34 12.48 5.33
CA ILE A 229 9.58 11.49 4.54
C ILE A 229 10.33 10.99 3.29
N HIS A 230 11.20 11.81 2.70
CA HIS A 230 12.03 11.47 1.54
C HIS A 230 13.31 10.69 1.87
N GLU A 231 13.65 10.61 3.15
CA GLU A 231 14.78 9.79 3.61
C GLU A 231 14.34 8.34 3.78
N MET A 232 15.32 7.44 3.80
CA MET A 232 15.03 6.06 4.18
C MET A 232 14.56 5.99 5.64
N PRO A 233 13.67 5.04 5.97
CA PRO A 233 13.28 4.80 7.35
C PRO A 233 14.52 4.61 8.24
N LYS A 234 14.43 5.09 9.47
CA LYS A 234 15.51 5.00 10.45
C LYS A 234 15.59 3.60 11.04
N GLU A 235 16.73 3.32 11.67
CA GLU A 235 16.98 2.03 12.33
C GLU A 235 16.04 1.78 13.51
N HIS A 236 15.65 2.81 14.25
CA HIS A 236 14.59 2.74 15.24
C HIS A 236 13.21 2.66 14.57
N LEU A 237 12.17 2.30 15.33
CA LEU A 237 10.80 2.28 14.81
C LEU A 237 10.39 3.68 14.35
N ASN A 238 9.80 3.76 13.15
CA ASN A 238 9.39 5.01 12.53
C ASN A 238 7.92 5.29 12.79
N ARG A 239 7.59 6.58 12.87
CA ARG A 239 6.23 7.10 12.88
C ARG A 239 6.03 8.08 11.74
N TYR A 240 4.82 8.12 11.22
CA TYR A 240 4.43 8.98 10.13
C TYR A 240 3.14 9.70 10.47
N VAL A 241 2.96 10.90 9.93
CA VAL A 241 1.80 11.74 10.12
C VAL A 241 1.14 12.03 8.78
N VAL A 242 -0.11 11.62 8.66
CA VAL A 242 -0.94 11.89 7.48
C VAL A 242 -2.04 12.87 7.86
N THR A 243 -2.09 14.01 7.18
CA THR A 243 -3.13 15.01 7.41
C THR A 243 -4.29 14.82 6.44
N LEU A 244 -5.48 14.53 6.98
CA LEU A 244 -6.72 14.28 6.24
C LEU A 244 -7.79 15.31 6.63
N TYR A 245 -8.93 15.34 5.93
CA TYR A 245 -10.09 16.15 6.30
C TYR A 245 -11.14 15.33 7.05
N ASN A 246 -11.63 15.89 8.15
CA ASN A 246 -12.73 15.32 8.92
C ASN A 246 -14.07 15.68 8.26
N LEU A 247 -14.83 14.70 7.80
CA LEU A 247 -16.15 14.91 7.18
C LEU A 247 -17.29 14.90 8.20
N SER A 248 -17.07 14.27 9.35
CA SER A 248 -18.06 14.13 10.42
C SER A 248 -18.67 15.47 10.83
N THR A 249 -19.96 15.45 11.14
CA THR A 249 -20.76 16.63 11.53
C THR A 249 -20.44 17.21 12.92
N SER A 250 -19.38 16.71 13.56
CA SER A 250 -18.85 17.22 14.83
C SER A 250 -18.27 18.64 14.72
N GLN A 251 -17.86 19.23 15.85
CA GLN A 251 -17.37 20.62 15.94
C GLN A 251 -16.20 20.96 15.01
N ASN A 252 -15.54 19.94 14.43
CA ASN A 252 -14.40 20.09 13.52
C ASN A 252 -14.71 19.59 12.10
N ALA A 253 -15.97 19.62 11.66
CA ALA A 253 -16.35 19.28 10.30
C ALA A 253 -15.57 20.11 9.28
N TRP A 254 -15.01 19.45 8.27
CA TRP A 254 -14.19 20.01 7.18
C TRP A 254 -12.88 20.65 7.61
N GLN A 255 -12.44 20.43 8.84
CA GLN A 255 -11.10 20.80 9.29
C GLN A 255 -10.12 19.64 9.05
N THR A 256 -8.84 19.98 8.94
CA THR A 256 -7.79 18.98 8.83
C THR A 256 -7.53 18.32 10.18
N VAL A 257 -7.32 17.01 10.19
CA VAL A 257 -6.88 16.22 11.34
C VAL A 257 -5.60 15.49 10.96
N ASP A 258 -4.68 15.40 11.91
CA ASP A 258 -3.44 14.63 11.74
C ASP A 258 -3.63 13.24 12.32
N ILE A 259 -3.33 12.23 11.51
CA ILE A 259 -3.37 10.83 11.89
C ILE A 259 -1.94 10.33 12.03
N GLU A 260 -1.55 9.95 13.24
CA GLU A 260 -0.27 9.32 13.51
C GLU A 260 -0.37 7.81 13.28
N ILE A 261 0.59 7.26 12.55
CA ILE A 261 0.70 5.83 12.28
C ILE A 261 2.13 5.37 12.56
N ASP A 262 2.28 4.15 13.05
CA ASP A 262 3.60 3.52 13.09
C ASP A 262 3.94 2.82 11.76
N GLU A 263 5.18 2.39 11.62
CA GLU A 263 5.71 1.74 10.41
C GLU A 263 5.13 0.35 10.09
N ARG A 264 4.38 -0.26 11.02
CA ARG A 264 3.88 -1.63 10.88
C ARG A 264 2.75 -1.71 9.88
N LEU A 265 2.78 -2.70 9.00
CA LEU A 265 1.71 -2.99 8.05
C LEU A 265 0.90 -4.20 8.51
N CYS A 266 -0.43 -4.02 8.55
CA CYS A 266 -1.35 -5.07 8.97
C CYS A 266 -1.34 -6.25 8.01
N SER A 267 -1.42 -7.47 8.56
CA SER A 267 -1.58 -8.70 7.79
C SER A 267 -2.96 -9.33 7.98
N THR A 268 -3.35 -10.17 7.01
CA THR A 268 -4.55 -11.01 7.11
C THR A 268 -4.47 -11.91 8.34
N SER A 269 -5.61 -12.35 8.86
CA SER A 269 -5.65 -13.17 10.10
C SER A 269 -4.86 -14.48 10.01
N ASP A 270 -4.62 -14.98 8.79
CA ASP A 270 -3.79 -16.16 8.52
C ASP A 270 -2.30 -15.84 8.25
N GLY A 271 -1.91 -14.57 8.30
CA GLY A 271 -0.55 -14.08 8.05
C GLY A 271 -0.07 -14.17 6.59
N SER A 272 -0.91 -14.66 5.67
CA SER A 272 -0.50 -15.01 4.30
C SER A 272 -0.09 -13.80 3.46
N ARG A 273 -0.66 -12.62 3.71
CA ARG A 273 -0.35 -11.38 2.98
C ARG A 273 -0.62 -10.15 3.83
N LEU A 274 -0.23 -8.98 3.33
CA LEU A 274 -0.69 -7.71 3.88
C LEU A 274 -2.20 -7.57 3.65
N LEU A 275 -2.89 -7.04 4.65
CA LEU A 275 -4.33 -6.77 4.64
C LEU A 275 -4.68 -5.67 3.63
N GLY A 276 -3.98 -4.54 3.74
CA GLY A 276 -4.16 -3.35 2.92
C GLY A 276 -3.36 -3.37 1.63
N CYS A 277 -3.25 -2.20 1.01
CA CYS A 277 -2.41 -1.89 -0.13
C CYS A 277 -1.01 -2.48 0.05
N GLN A 278 -0.50 -3.11 -1.01
CA GLN A 278 0.85 -3.66 -1.04
C GLN A 278 1.85 -2.55 -1.36
N PRO A 279 3.10 -2.66 -0.86
CA PRO A 279 4.19 -1.79 -1.31
C PRO A 279 4.32 -1.82 -2.83
N SER A 280 4.76 -0.71 -3.41
CA SER A 280 4.96 -0.64 -4.86
C SER A 280 6.07 -1.59 -5.32
N GLU A 281 6.15 -1.85 -6.63
CA GLU A 281 7.24 -2.67 -7.19
C GLU A 281 8.62 -2.03 -6.95
N ASP A 282 8.70 -0.69 -6.86
CA ASP A 282 9.90 0.09 -6.51
C ASP A 282 10.05 0.32 -4.99
N ALA A 283 9.47 -0.57 -4.19
CA ALA A 283 9.67 -0.59 -2.74
C ALA A 283 9.22 0.69 -2.01
N GLU A 284 8.21 1.39 -2.54
CA GLU A 284 7.59 2.56 -1.91
C GLU A 284 6.45 2.15 -0.97
N LEU A 285 6.35 2.85 0.17
CA LEU A 285 5.38 2.54 1.24
C LEU A 285 4.24 3.56 1.36
N TRP A 286 4.30 4.68 0.64
CA TRP A 286 3.39 5.80 0.82
C TRP A 286 1.91 5.40 0.68
N ALA A 287 1.59 4.49 -0.24
CA ALA A 287 0.22 4.05 -0.48
C ALA A 287 -0.30 3.19 0.69
N CYS A 288 0.52 2.28 1.20
CA CYS A 288 0.22 1.47 2.39
C CYS A 288 -0.06 2.36 3.61
N TYR A 289 0.79 3.36 3.83
CA TYR A 289 0.68 4.27 4.96
C TYR A 289 -0.51 5.23 4.85
N LEU A 290 -0.80 5.73 3.65
CA LEU A 290 -1.96 6.57 3.41
C LEU A 290 -3.27 5.80 3.66
N GLU A 291 -3.37 4.57 3.15
CA GLU A 291 -4.55 3.72 3.37
C GLU A 291 -4.72 3.35 4.86
N LYS A 292 -3.63 2.97 5.56
CA LYS A 292 -3.65 2.73 7.01
C LYS A 292 -4.17 3.94 7.79
N ALA A 293 -3.70 5.14 7.48
CA ALA A 293 -4.16 6.37 8.12
C ALA A 293 -5.66 6.63 7.86
N ILE A 294 -6.15 6.32 6.66
CA ILE A 294 -7.57 6.46 6.31
C ILE A 294 -8.41 5.41 7.02
N ALA A 295 -7.92 4.18 7.17
CA ALA A 295 -8.58 3.15 7.97
C ALA A 295 -8.75 3.62 9.43
N ILE A 296 -7.71 4.19 10.04
CA ILE A 296 -7.77 4.79 11.38
C ILE A 296 -8.81 5.92 11.43
N HIS A 297 -8.76 6.84 10.46
CA HIS A 297 -9.66 8.00 10.39
C HIS A 297 -11.14 7.61 10.21
N CYS A 298 -11.41 6.52 9.50
CA CYS A 298 -12.75 5.97 9.31
C CYS A 298 -13.24 5.12 10.50
N GLY A 299 -12.34 4.73 11.40
CA GLY A 299 -12.65 3.94 12.61
C GLY A 299 -12.35 2.43 12.49
N GLY A 300 -11.63 2.00 11.46
CA GLY A 300 -11.19 0.62 11.26
C GLY A 300 -11.19 0.20 9.79
N TRP A 301 -10.60 -0.97 9.51
CA TRP A 301 -10.54 -1.54 8.17
C TRP A 301 -11.91 -1.94 7.61
N ASP A 302 -12.79 -2.45 8.46
CA ASP A 302 -14.16 -2.82 8.07
C ASP A 302 -14.97 -1.63 7.56
N GLU A 303 -14.62 -0.40 7.96
CA GLU A 303 -15.33 0.83 7.56
C GLU A 303 -14.99 1.26 6.13
N LEU A 304 -13.96 0.69 5.52
CA LEU A 304 -13.54 1.03 4.16
C LEU A 304 -14.25 0.20 3.07
N ASP A 305 -15.00 -0.84 3.46
CA ASP A 305 -15.72 -1.68 2.50
C ASP A 305 -16.89 -0.92 1.86
N GLY A 306 -16.84 -0.76 0.54
CA GLY A 306 -17.88 -0.07 -0.23
C GLY A 306 -17.86 1.46 -0.07
N GLY A 307 -17.70 2.17 -1.18
CA GLY A 307 -17.68 3.63 -1.20
C GLY A 307 -17.56 4.20 -2.60
N HIS A 308 -17.34 5.51 -2.70
CA HIS A 308 -17.24 6.23 -3.98
C HIS A 308 -15.99 7.12 -4.01
N CYS A 309 -15.30 7.22 -5.15
CA CYS A 309 -14.10 8.06 -5.28
C CYS A 309 -14.35 9.52 -4.84
N THR A 310 -15.56 10.03 -5.06
CA THR A 310 -15.96 11.39 -4.62
C THR A 310 -16.00 11.54 -3.10
N HIS A 311 -16.26 10.47 -2.34
CA HIS A 311 -16.11 10.47 -0.88
C HIS A 311 -14.63 10.53 -0.48
N ALA A 312 -13.78 9.74 -1.16
CA ALA A 312 -12.35 9.68 -0.86
C ALA A 312 -11.69 11.04 -1.14
N TRP A 313 -12.00 11.67 -2.27
CA TRP A 313 -11.48 13.00 -2.58
C TRP A 313 -11.91 14.06 -1.57
N ARG A 314 -13.07 13.94 -0.91
CA ARG A 314 -13.44 14.84 0.19
C ARG A 314 -12.51 14.67 1.38
N ILE A 315 -12.20 13.43 1.77
CA ILE A 315 -11.25 13.12 2.86
C ILE A 315 -9.84 13.62 2.50
N LEU A 316 -9.40 13.42 1.26
CA LEU A 316 -8.05 13.75 0.82
C LEU A 316 -7.86 15.26 0.56
N THR A 317 -8.86 15.97 0.05
CA THR A 317 -8.72 17.34 -0.46
C THR A 317 -9.51 18.40 0.30
N GLY A 318 -10.49 18.00 1.11
CA GLY A 318 -11.42 18.92 1.79
C GLY A 318 -12.41 19.62 0.87
N CYS A 319 -12.40 19.32 -0.43
CA CYS A 319 -13.31 19.91 -1.40
C CYS A 319 -14.71 19.29 -1.28
N LYS A 320 -15.71 20.10 -0.90
CA LYS A 320 -17.11 19.68 -0.72
C LYS A 320 -17.78 19.35 -2.05
N GLU A 321 -17.44 20.14 -3.05
CA GLU A 321 -17.96 20.13 -4.42
C GLU A 321 -17.41 18.95 -5.23
N GLN A 322 -17.91 17.75 -4.94
CA GLN A 322 -17.67 16.56 -5.77
C GLN A 322 -18.97 16.08 -6.39
N TYR A 323 -18.87 15.74 -7.67
CA TYR A 323 -20.01 15.36 -8.49
C TYR A 323 -19.74 14.07 -9.26
N THR A 324 -20.78 13.27 -9.46
CA THR A 324 -20.78 12.07 -10.30
C THR A 324 -21.69 12.35 -11.50
N PHE A 325 -21.17 12.14 -12.71
CA PHE A 325 -21.97 12.27 -13.93
C PHE A 325 -22.41 10.89 -14.40
N MET A 326 -23.72 10.66 -14.53
CA MET A 326 -24.28 9.37 -14.96
C MET A 326 -25.10 9.53 -16.23
N ASN A 327 -24.94 8.59 -17.17
CA ASN A 327 -25.78 8.54 -18.37
C ASN A 327 -27.10 7.84 -18.05
N ASN A 328 -28.22 8.52 -18.28
CA ASN A 328 -29.57 8.00 -18.02
C ASN A 328 -30.31 7.54 -19.29
N GLY A 329 -29.59 7.33 -20.39
CA GLY A 329 -30.15 6.95 -21.70
C GLY A 329 -30.67 8.11 -22.54
N GLY A 330 -30.99 9.26 -21.92
CA GLY A 330 -31.42 10.49 -22.60
C GLY A 330 -30.43 11.66 -22.49
N GLY A 331 -29.38 11.51 -21.68
CA GLY A 331 -28.36 12.54 -21.41
C GLY A 331 -27.50 12.18 -20.20
N PHE A 332 -26.78 13.16 -19.68
CA PHE A 332 -26.02 13.03 -18.44
C PHE A 332 -26.71 13.79 -17.30
N GLU A 333 -26.82 13.15 -16.14
CA GLU A 333 -27.26 13.76 -14.89
C GLU A 333 -26.03 14.05 -14.01
N CYS A 334 -26.06 15.17 -13.28
CA CYS A 334 -24.97 15.60 -12.41
C CYS A 334 -25.39 15.40 -10.95
N LEU A 335 -24.82 14.40 -10.30
CA LEU A 335 -25.22 13.98 -8.97
C LEU A 335 -24.22 14.47 -7.91
N GLY A 336 -24.70 14.95 -6.76
CA GLY A 336 -23.84 15.44 -5.68
C GLY A 336 -24.46 15.33 -4.29
N THR A 337 -23.73 15.75 -3.25
CA THR A 337 -24.21 15.70 -1.86
C THR A 337 -24.84 17.01 -1.38
N LYS A 338 -25.01 18.00 -2.27
CA LYS A 338 -25.76 19.23 -1.95
C LYS A 338 -27.24 19.00 -2.23
N ASN A 339 -28.07 19.16 -1.21
CA ASN A 339 -29.50 18.99 -1.33
C ASN A 339 -30.13 20.20 -2.05
N PRO A 340 -30.72 20.03 -3.23
CA PRO A 340 -31.26 21.14 -4.02
C PRO A 340 -32.52 21.75 -3.40
N ASN A 341 -33.22 21.02 -2.53
CA ASN A 341 -34.45 21.50 -1.88
C ASN A 341 -34.16 22.40 -0.68
N THR A 342 -33.02 22.20 -0.02
CA THR A 342 -32.64 22.95 1.20
C THR A 342 -31.44 23.87 1.00
N ASP A 343 -30.75 23.75 -0.14
CA ASP A 343 -29.48 24.40 -0.47
C ASP A 343 -28.35 24.13 0.53
N LYS A 344 -28.44 23.02 1.27
CA LYS A 344 -27.44 22.59 2.27
C LYS A 344 -26.71 21.34 1.83
N TRP A 345 -25.46 21.23 2.28
CA TRP A 345 -24.69 19.98 2.16
C TRP A 345 -25.25 18.94 3.11
N GLU A 346 -25.41 17.71 2.63
CA GLU A 346 -25.82 16.59 3.44
C GLU A 346 -24.76 16.24 4.50
N PRO A 347 -25.17 15.76 5.68
CA PRO A 347 -24.26 15.37 6.74
C PRO A 347 -23.52 14.09 6.35
N LEU A 348 -22.21 14.20 6.15
CA LEU A 348 -21.33 13.08 5.87
C LEU A 348 -20.64 12.61 7.17
N GLU A 349 -20.13 11.39 7.15
CA GLU A 349 -19.20 10.86 8.16
C GLU A 349 -17.90 10.43 7.46
N ASN A 350 -16.83 10.22 8.23
CA ASN A 350 -15.54 9.79 7.65
C ASN A 350 -15.67 8.44 6.97
N SER A 351 -16.29 7.48 7.67
CA SER A 351 -16.63 6.18 7.10
C SER A 351 -17.66 6.34 5.97
N PRO A 352 -17.43 5.77 4.78
CA PRO A 352 -18.43 5.71 3.71
C PRO A 352 -19.68 4.91 4.10
N GLN A 353 -19.60 4.07 5.14
CA GLN A 353 -20.71 3.25 5.62
C GLN A 353 -21.64 3.99 6.59
N LYS A 354 -21.28 5.20 7.00
CA LYS A 354 -22.02 6.00 7.98
C LYS A 354 -22.43 7.35 7.38
N GLY A 355 -23.49 7.94 7.93
CA GLY A 355 -24.02 9.22 7.46
C GLY A 355 -24.78 9.12 6.14
N PHE A 356 -24.91 10.22 5.41
CA PHE A 356 -25.63 10.27 4.14
C PHE A 356 -24.83 9.61 3.00
N GLN A 357 -25.44 8.61 2.37
CA GLN A 357 -24.84 7.83 1.27
C GLN A 357 -25.49 8.09 -0.10
N GLY A 358 -26.55 8.91 -0.14
CA GLY A 358 -27.26 9.22 -1.37
C GLY A 358 -26.51 10.23 -2.24
N LEU A 359 -27.09 10.52 -3.40
CA LEU A 359 -26.74 11.69 -4.21
C LEU A 359 -28.01 12.35 -4.73
N TRP A 360 -27.98 13.67 -4.80
CA TRP A 360 -29.02 14.52 -5.36
C TRP A 360 -28.69 14.93 -6.80
N PRO A 361 -29.69 15.01 -7.69
CA PRO A 361 -29.52 15.52 -9.05
C PRO A 361 -29.46 17.04 -9.18
#